data_AF-A0A5S4TBP1-F1
#
_entry.id   AF-A0A5S4TBP1-F1
#
_cell.length_a   1.000
_cell.length_b   1.000
_cell.length_c   1.000
_cell.angle_alpha   90.00
_cell.angle_beta   90.00
_cell.angle_gamma   90.00
#
_symmetry.space_group_name_H-M   'P 1'
#
loop_
_entity.id
_entity.type
_entity.pdbx_description
1 polymer ?
#
loop_
_entity_poly.entity_id
_entity_poly.type
_entity_poly.pdbx_seq_one_letter_code
_entity_poly.pdbx_strand_id
1 'polypeptide(L)' 'ATGFAAASYLAGKIVHGTQDDIDHYLTYLKSGNSDYPLEVIAKAGVDMAKGDYLEAAFKVFEERLTELEALVAKGVHH' A
#
# COMPACT_ATOMS: atom_id res chain seq x y z
N ALA A 1 7.13 0.07 -10.58
CA ALA A 1 5.97 -0.76 -10.21
C ALA A 1 5.98 -1.13 -8.72
N THR A 2 7.05 -1.75 -8.21
CA THR A 2 7.16 -2.25 -6.82
C THR A 2 7.09 -1.16 -5.73
N GLY A 3 7.76 -0.01 -5.91
CA GLY A 3 7.74 1.07 -4.91
C GLY A 3 6.38 1.72 -4.69
N PHE A 4 5.60 1.89 -5.76
CA PHE A 4 4.24 2.44 -5.69
C PHE A 4 3.26 1.46 -5.04
N ALA A 5 3.39 0.16 -5.35
CA ALA A 5 2.60 -0.89 -4.71
C ALA A 5 2.88 -0.98 -3.21
N ALA A 6 4.15 -0.96 -2.81
CA ALA A 6 4.55 -0.95 -1.40
C ALA A 6 4.02 0.29 -0.65
N ALA A 7 4.11 1.48 -1.26
CA ALA A 7 3.58 2.70 -0.68
C ALA A 7 2.06 2.65 -0.50
N SER A 8 1.32 2.12 -1.49
CA SER A 8 -0.14 1.98 -1.42
C SER A 8 -0.56 0.99 -0.34
N TYR A 9 0.16 -0.13 -0.22
CA TYR A 9 -0.07 -1.14 0.82
C TYR A 9 0.18 -0.57 2.23
N LEU A 10 1.31 0.11 2.43
CA LEU A 10 1.64 0.76 3.71
C LEU A 10 0.62 1.85 4.07
N ALA A 11 0.18 2.66 3.10
CA ALA A 11 -0.84 3.67 3.33
C ALA A 11 -2.18 3.06 3.79
N GLY A 12 -2.62 1.97 3.15
CA GLY A 12 -3.84 1.26 3.58
C GLY A 12 -3.73 0.72 5.00
N LYS A 13 -2.58 0.14 5.34
CA LYS A 13 -2.24 -0.35 6.69
C LYS A 13 -2.23 0.76 7.74
N ILE A 14 -1.75 1.95 7.41
CA ILE A 14 -1.76 3.09 8.33
C ILE A 14 -3.19 3.61 8.58
N VAL A 15 -4.03 3.68 7.55
CA VAL A 15 -5.37 4.27 7.65
C VAL A 15 -6.39 3.30 8.27
N HIS A 16 -6.26 1.99 7.99
CA HIS A 16 -7.27 0.98 8.34
C HIS A 16 -6.73 -0.17 9.20
N GLY A 17 -5.42 -0.23 9.46
CA GLY A 17 -4.78 -1.31 10.20
C GLY A 17 -4.72 -1.08 11.71
N THR A 18 -3.75 -1.74 12.34
CA THR A 18 -3.57 -1.79 13.79
C THR A 18 -2.46 -0.85 14.26
N GLN A 19 -2.36 -0.64 15.58
CA GLN A 19 -1.24 0.11 16.17
C GLN A 19 0.12 -0.52 15.82
N ASP A 20 0.17 -1.85 15.72
CA ASP A 20 1.37 -2.60 15.34
C ASP A 20 1.81 -2.29 13.89
N ASP A 21 0.85 -2.11 12.97
CA ASP A 21 1.14 -1.70 11.59
C ASP A 21 1.73 -0.27 11.52
N ILE A 22 1.26 0.63 12.39
CA ILE A 22 1.80 1.98 12.52
C ILE A 22 3.22 1.93 13.10
N ASP A 23 3.46 1.12 14.12
CA ASP A 23 4.76 1.00 14.78
C ASP A 23 5.82 0.38 13.84
N HIS A 24 5.43 -0.58 13.00
CA HIS A 24 6.26 -1.10 11.92
C HIS A 24 6.64 -0.02 10.89
N TYR A 25 5.68 0.80 10.46
CA TYR A 25 5.95 1.91 9.56
C TYR A 25 6.90 2.96 10.17
N LEU A 26 6.72 3.28 11.46
CA LEU A 26 7.63 4.18 12.17
C LEU A 26 9.04 3.58 12.31
N THR A 27 9.14 2.27 12.51
CA THR A 27 10.42 1.55 12.55
C THR A 27 11.13 1.59 11.20
N TYR A 28 10.39 1.44 10.10
CA TYR A 28 10.87 1.65 8.73
C TYR A 28 11.44 3.07 8.52
N LEU A 29 10.73 4.12 8.96
CA LEU A 29 11.23 5.49 8.83
C LEU A 29 12.50 5.74 9.66
N LYS A 30 12.58 5.14 10.86
CA LYS A 30 13.76 5.23 11.74
C LYS A 30 14.97 4.50 11.17
N SER A 31 14.79 3.48 10.32
CA SER A 31 15.88 2.70 9.75
C SER A 31 16.60 3.42 8.59
N GLY A 32 15.99 4.44 7.98
CA GLY A 32 16.68 5.34 7.03
C GLY A 32 17.48 4.62 5.94
N ASN A 33 18.70 5.09 5.66
CA ASN A 33 19.66 4.46 4.71
C ASN A 33 20.61 3.46 5.41
N SER A 34 20.28 2.98 6.60
CA SER A 34 21.22 2.20 7.42
C SER A 34 21.20 0.69 7.14
N ASP A 35 20.28 0.21 6.29
CA ASP A 35 20.08 -1.21 6.01
C ASP A 35 19.72 -1.47 4.54
N TYR A 36 19.85 -2.73 4.09
CA TYR A 36 19.53 -3.11 2.71
C TYR A 36 18.03 -2.92 2.38
N PRO A 37 17.65 -2.40 1.20
CA PRO A 37 16.26 -2.03 0.88
C PRO A 37 15.22 -3.15 1.07
N LEU A 38 15.58 -4.40 0.82
CA LEU A 38 14.69 -5.55 1.02
C LEU A 38 14.45 -5.86 2.50
N GLU A 39 15.48 -5.74 3.34
CA GLU A 39 15.39 -5.93 4.80
C GLU A 39 14.54 -4.84 5.45
N VAL A 40 14.70 -3.60 4.99
CA VAL A 40 13.94 -2.45 5.48
C VAL A 40 12.44 -2.58 5.13
N ILE A 41 12.12 -3.05 3.92
CA ILE A 41 10.73 -3.29 3.49
C ILE A 41 10.10 -4.48 4.24
N ALA A 42 10.85 -5.55 4.51
CA ALA A 42 10.37 -6.66 5.33
C ALA A 42 10.05 -6.21 6.76
N LYS A 43 10.90 -5.37 7.36
CA LYS A 43 10.66 -4.75 8.68
C LYS A 43 9.42 -3.83 8.72
N ALA A 44 9.02 -3.30 7.57
CA ALA A 44 7.78 -2.53 7.42
C ALA A 44 6.52 -3.42 7.32
N GLY A 45 6.65 -4.74 7.46
CA GLY A 45 5.56 -5.70 7.35
C GLY A 45 5.21 -6.07 5.91
N VAL A 46 6.11 -5.83 4.96
CA VAL A 46 5.93 -6.15 3.54
C VAL A 46 6.92 -7.22 3.12
N ASP A 47 6.43 -8.46 3.04
CA ASP A 47 7.22 -9.56 2.49
C ASP A 47 7.18 -9.52 0.96
N MET A 48 8.24 -9.02 0.33
CA MET A 48 8.35 -8.93 -1.13
C MET A 48 8.61 -10.27 -1.82
N ALA A 49 8.91 -11.34 -1.08
CA ALA A 49 8.95 -12.69 -1.65
C ALA A 49 7.54 -13.27 -1.85
N LYS A 50 6.51 -12.67 -1.23
CA LYS A 50 5.10 -13.00 -1.42
C LYS A 50 4.43 -12.05 -2.40
N GLY A 51 3.46 -12.56 -3.16
CA GLY A 51 2.67 -11.79 -4.12
C GLY A 51 1.64 -10.85 -3.47
N ASP A 52 1.37 -11.04 -2.19
CA ASP A 52 0.26 -10.44 -1.44
C ASP A 52 0.24 -8.89 -1.51
N TYR A 53 1.41 -8.25 -1.49
CA TYR A 53 1.49 -6.78 -1.59
C TYR A 53 1.09 -6.25 -2.98
N LEU A 54 1.32 -7.03 -4.03
CA LEU A 54 0.88 -6.69 -5.39
C LEU A 54 -0.63 -6.87 -5.51
N GLU A 55 -1.18 -7.96 -4.99
CA GLU A 55 -2.62 -8.20 -4.98
C GLU A 55 -3.37 -7.09 -4.23
N ALA A 56 -2.87 -6.69 -3.06
CA ALA A 56 -3.43 -5.59 -2.30
C ALA A 56 -3.38 -4.25 -3.05
N ALA A 57 -2.27 -3.97 -3.74
CA ALA A 57 -2.16 -2.77 -4.57
C ALA A 57 -3.12 -2.78 -5.77
N PHE A 58 -3.28 -3.94 -6.43
CA PHE A 58 -4.23 -4.09 -7.53
C PHE A 58 -5.67 -3.95 -7.07
N LYS A 59 -6.01 -4.46 -5.88
CA LYS A 59 -7.34 -4.28 -5.30
C LYS A 59 -7.68 -2.81 -5.07
N VAL A 60 -6.76 -2.02 -4.52
CA VAL A 60 -6.96 -0.56 -4.36
C VAL A 60 -7.16 0.11 -5.72
N PHE A 61 -6.40 -0.30 -6.74
CA PHE A 61 -6.58 0.22 -8.09
C PHE A 61 -7.96 -0.13 -8.67
N GLU A 62 -8.41 -1.38 -8.52
CA GLU A 62 -9.72 -1.86 -8.96
C GLU A 62 -10.87 -1.10 -8.27
N GLU A 63 -10.77 -0.86 -6.96
CA GLU A 63 -11.75 -0.07 -6.20
C GLU A 63 -11.85 1.36 -6.73
N ARG A 64 -10.71 2.02 -6.99
CA ARG A 64 -10.67 3.38 -7.55
C ARG A 64 -11.19 3.45 -8.98
N LEU A 65 -10.90 2.43 -9.80
CA LEU A 65 -11.44 2.33 -11.16
C LEU A 65 -12.97 2.18 -11.12
N THR A 66 -13.48 1.31 -10.25
CA THR A 66 -14.92 1.11 -10.05
C THR A 66 -15.61 2.41 -9.58
N GLU A 67 -15.01 3.13 -8.63
CA GLU A 67 -15.51 4.43 -8.18
C GLU A 67 -15.56 5.45 -9.33
N LEU A 68 -14.52 5.50 -10.16
CA LEU A 68 -14.45 6.38 -11.33
C LEU A 68 -15.52 6.03 -12.36
N GLU A 69 -15.69 4.76 -12.71
CA GLU A 69 -16.71 4.30 -13.65
C GLU A 69 -18.12 4.69 -13.17
N ALA A 70 -18.41 4.52 -11.89
CA ALA A 70 -19.68 4.92 -11.30
C ALA A 70 -19.91 6.44 -11.35
N LEU A 71 -18.87 7.24 -11.12
CA LEU A 71 -18.94 8.71 -11.23
C LEU A 71 -19.16 9.16 -12.67
N VAL A 72 -18.47 8.56 -13.64
CA VAL A 72 -18.64 8.85 -15.07
C VAL A 72 -20.06 8.49 -15.51
N ALA A 73 -20.57 7.31 -15.14
CA ALA A 73 -21.94 6.90 -15.47
C ALA A 73 -22.99 7.88 -14.90
N LYS A 74 -22.79 8.40 -13.68
CA LYS A 74 -23.66 9.42 -13.08
C LYS A 74 -23.58 10.76 -13.82
N GLY A 75 -22.38 11.17 -14.27
CA GLY A 75 -22.17 12.42 -14.99
C GLY A 75 -22.73 12.43 -16.42
N VAL A 76 -22.88 11.27 -17.06
CA VAL A 76 -23.42 11.12 -18.43
C VAL A 76 -24.94 11.32 -18.51
N HIS A 77 -25.64 11.34 -17.37
CA HIS A 77 -27.09 11.57 -17.29
C HIS A 77 -27.50 13.02 -16.95
N HIS A 78 -26.56 13.98 -17.01
CA HIS A 78 -26.83 15.41 -16.82
C HIS A 78 -26.69 16.20 -18.12
#